data_AF-A0A8S9V2M4-F1
#
_entry.id   AF-A0A8S9V2M4-F1
#
_cell.length_a   1.000
_cell.length_b   1.000
_cell.length_c   1.000
_cell.angle_alpha   90.00
_cell.angle_beta   90.00
_cell.angle_gamma   90.00
#
_symmetry.space_group_name_H-M   'P 1'
#
loop_
_entity.id
_entity.type
_entity.pdbx_description
1 polymer ?
#
loop_
_entity_poly.entity_id
_entity_poly.type
_entity_poly.pdbx_seq_one_letter_code
_entity_poly.pdbx_strand_id
1 'polypeptide(L)'
;WQDSAAITNANHPGLLSLILIHVNMTDGLFDIEMCVSNLRELLADLDTRWPRGSCVVIEQSQLRSVSASLFRLMPSYLSLKGNPISTLLIPPEIFEIEGLTDFGTDIREPPRNVSQPSSTLTTIYMYDTDIVYFWPWVENLTQCQPILAGESLYCSDSERIANGAADSFTASPSTEYSVQLKDPANGVAGGSIWSAVGCSSPVSGITGLLYPLVDEISKMRSTSLNTELNLSRHHCNDV
;
A
#
# COMPACT_ATOMS: atom_id res chain seq x y z
N TRP A 1 -16.77 18.84 7.07
CA TRP A 1 -16.81 18.26 5.71
C TRP A 1 -17.70 19.16 4.86
N GLN A 2 -17.44 19.30 3.56
CA GLN A 2 -18.31 20.07 2.65
C GLN A 2 -19.51 19.21 2.22
N ASP A 3 -20.55 19.84 1.67
CA ASP A 3 -21.77 19.15 1.21
C ASP A 3 -21.49 18.09 0.13
N SER A 4 -20.44 18.27 -0.67
CA SER A 4 -19.97 17.30 -1.66
C SER A 4 -19.45 16.00 -1.07
N ALA A 5 -19.07 15.99 0.22
CA ALA A 5 -18.65 14.78 0.92
C ALA A 5 -19.84 14.01 1.54
N ALA A 6 -21.06 14.56 1.50
CA ALA A 6 -22.23 13.89 2.07
C ALA A 6 -22.49 12.55 1.37
N ILE A 7 -22.68 11.50 2.17
CA ILE A 7 -22.95 10.13 1.70
C ILE A 7 -24.35 10.09 1.09
N THR A 8 -24.43 10.36 -0.20
CA THR A 8 -25.67 10.37 -0.99
C THR A 8 -25.40 9.72 -2.34
N ASN A 9 -26.44 9.20 -2.99
CA ASN A 9 -26.30 8.65 -4.35
C ASN A 9 -25.87 9.72 -5.38
N ALA A 10 -26.21 10.99 -5.15
CA ALA A 10 -25.79 12.08 -6.02
C ALA A 10 -24.28 12.35 -5.94
N ASN A 11 -23.69 12.24 -4.74
CA ASN A 11 -22.28 12.54 -4.51
C ASN A 11 -21.37 11.30 -4.63
N HIS A 12 -21.89 10.11 -4.30
CA HIS A 12 -21.14 8.84 -4.25
C HIS A 12 -21.91 7.68 -4.92
N PRO A 13 -22.25 7.77 -6.22
CA PRO A 13 -23.04 6.75 -6.90
C PRO A 13 -22.35 5.38 -7.01
N GLY A 14 -21.03 5.32 -6.80
CA GLY A 14 -20.23 4.09 -6.82
C GLY A 14 -19.94 3.50 -5.43
N LEU A 15 -20.52 4.04 -4.35
CA LEU A 15 -20.31 3.50 -3.00
C LEU A 15 -20.96 2.12 -2.87
N LEU A 16 -20.14 1.08 -2.69
CA LEU A 16 -20.60 -0.31 -2.59
C LEU A 16 -20.96 -0.70 -1.15
N SER A 17 -20.13 -0.29 -0.18
CA SER A 17 -20.32 -0.59 1.23
C SER A 17 -19.78 0.55 2.10
N LEU A 18 -20.42 0.74 3.27
CA LEU A 18 -19.93 1.60 4.34
C LEU A 18 -20.03 0.82 5.64
N ILE A 19 -18.90 0.60 6.29
CA ILE A 19 -18.83 -0.06 7.59
C ILE A 19 -18.47 0.98 8.63
N LEU A 20 -19.25 1.04 9.71
CA LEU A 20 -19.08 1.95 10.84
C LEU A 20 -19.09 1.09 12.11
N ILE A 21 -17.94 0.92 12.75
CA ILE A 21 -17.82 0.10 13.96
C ILE A 21 -17.30 0.99 15.10
N HIS A 22 -17.95 0.93 16.27
CA HIS A 22 -17.57 1.70 17.46
C HIS A 22 -17.55 3.24 17.27
N VAL A 23 -18.54 3.76 16.53
CA VAL A 23 -18.53 5.18 16.14
C VAL A 23 -19.27 6.06 17.13
N ASN A 24 -18.52 6.81 17.95
CA ASN A 24 -19.01 8.07 18.48
C ASN A 24 -18.62 9.17 17.48
N MET A 25 -19.59 9.68 16.71
CA MET A 25 -19.34 10.76 15.73
C MET A 25 -18.77 12.04 16.34
N THR A 26 -18.75 12.15 17.68
CA THR A 26 -18.19 13.26 18.44
C THR A 26 -16.69 13.07 18.75
N ASP A 27 -16.20 11.82 18.90
CA ASP A 27 -14.84 11.50 19.38
C ASP A 27 -13.93 10.88 18.29
N GLY A 28 -14.41 10.82 17.04
CA GLY A 28 -13.65 10.33 15.89
C GLY A 28 -13.78 8.83 15.63
N LEU A 29 -13.13 8.37 14.57
CA LEU A 29 -13.09 6.97 14.14
C LEU A 29 -11.71 6.39 14.49
N PHE A 30 -11.66 5.22 15.12
CA PHE A 30 -10.38 4.55 15.44
C PHE A 30 -9.87 3.69 14.28
N ASP A 31 -10.78 3.17 13.46
CA ASP A 31 -10.47 2.37 12.30
C ASP A 31 -11.08 3.07 11.08
N ILE A 32 -10.22 3.55 10.18
CA ILE A 32 -10.61 4.32 9.00
C ILE A 32 -10.14 3.60 7.75
N GLU A 33 -11.11 3.12 6.98
CA GLU A 33 -10.86 2.47 5.70
C GLU A 33 -11.52 3.27 4.57
N MET A 34 -10.70 3.81 3.67
CA MET A 34 -11.11 4.51 2.47
C MET A 34 -10.46 3.84 1.27
N CYS A 35 -11.18 2.90 0.65
CA CYS A 35 -10.67 2.13 -0.47
C CYS A 35 -11.41 2.49 -1.76
N VAL A 36 -10.70 2.52 -2.90
CA VAL A 36 -11.28 2.77 -4.23
C VAL A 36 -12.06 4.09 -4.25
N SER A 37 -11.37 5.20 -4.00
CA SER A 37 -12.00 6.52 -3.89
C SER A 37 -11.35 7.58 -4.78
N ASN A 38 -12.00 8.73 -4.93
CA ASN A 38 -11.41 9.90 -5.59
C ASN A 38 -10.64 10.81 -4.61
N LEU A 39 -10.36 10.36 -3.38
CA LEU A 39 -9.66 11.16 -2.38
C LEU A 39 -8.25 11.52 -2.87
N ARG A 40 -7.94 12.82 -2.90
CA ARG A 40 -6.66 13.35 -3.43
C ARG A 40 -5.72 13.87 -2.37
N GLU A 41 -6.29 14.32 -1.26
CA GLU A 41 -5.59 14.99 -0.18
C GLU A 41 -6.28 14.65 1.13
N LEU A 42 -5.49 14.49 2.18
CA LEU A 42 -5.98 14.34 3.55
C LEU A 42 -6.05 15.70 4.22
N LEU A 43 -6.97 15.86 5.17
CA LEU A 43 -7.08 17.09 5.94
C LEU A 43 -5.80 17.32 6.75
N ALA A 44 -5.37 18.59 6.86
CA ALA A 44 -4.15 18.94 7.57
C ALA A 44 -4.26 18.78 9.10
N ASP A 45 -5.48 18.62 9.62
CA ASP A 45 -5.83 18.57 11.04
C ASP A 45 -6.40 17.22 11.49
N LEU A 46 -6.17 16.12 10.74
CA LEU A 46 -6.71 14.80 11.07
C LEU A 46 -6.40 14.35 12.50
N ASP A 47 -5.20 14.66 12.99
CA ASP A 47 -4.73 14.35 14.35
C ASP A 47 -5.54 15.01 15.47
N THR A 48 -6.34 16.03 15.14
CA THR A 48 -7.25 16.69 16.10
C THR A 48 -8.65 16.06 16.12
N ARG A 49 -8.95 15.23 15.11
CA ARG A 49 -10.28 14.65 14.88
C ARG A 49 -10.30 13.15 15.08
N TRP A 50 -9.19 12.49 14.80
CA TRP A 50 -9.04 11.04 14.91
C TRP A 50 -8.21 10.69 16.14
N PRO A 51 -8.55 9.62 16.86
CA PRO A 51 -7.75 9.15 17.99
C PRO A 51 -6.32 8.84 17.56
N ARG A 52 -5.35 9.18 18.43
CA ARG A 52 -3.97 8.74 18.25
C ARG A 52 -3.90 7.21 18.22
N GLY A 53 -3.03 6.64 17.37
CA GLY A 53 -2.92 5.19 17.22
C GLY A 53 -3.99 4.55 16.32
N SER A 54 -4.84 5.34 15.67
CA SER A 54 -5.85 4.82 14.74
C SER A 54 -5.26 3.94 13.64
N CYS A 55 -6.04 2.96 13.19
CA CYS A 55 -5.78 2.21 11.96
C CYS A 55 -6.25 3.06 10.77
N VAL A 56 -5.37 3.26 9.78
CA VAL A 56 -5.65 4.09 8.61
C VAL A 56 -5.33 3.31 7.34
N VAL A 57 -6.37 2.91 6.62
CA VAL A 57 -6.27 2.26 5.31
C VAL A 57 -6.83 3.21 4.27
N ILE A 58 -5.97 3.75 3.42
CA ILE A 58 -6.39 4.59 2.29
C ILE A 58 -5.82 3.95 1.04
N GLU A 59 -6.57 3.04 0.43
CA GLU A 59 -6.07 2.25 -0.69
C GLU A 59 -6.76 2.58 -2.02
N GLN A 60 -6.04 2.40 -3.13
CA GLN A 60 -6.57 2.56 -4.49
C GLN A 60 -7.33 3.87 -4.69
N SER A 61 -6.82 4.94 -4.05
CA SER A 61 -7.39 6.28 -4.13
C SER A 61 -6.53 7.17 -5.02
N GLN A 62 -6.74 8.49 -5.00
CA GLN A 62 -6.01 9.45 -5.83
C GLN A 62 -5.02 10.29 -5.01
N LEU A 63 -4.59 9.80 -3.84
CA LEU A 63 -3.73 10.54 -2.92
C LEU A 63 -2.37 10.79 -3.57
N ARG A 64 -1.91 12.05 -3.56
CA ARG A 64 -0.67 12.46 -4.23
C ARG A 64 0.51 12.67 -3.28
N SER A 65 0.24 12.84 -2.00
CA SER A 65 1.24 13.15 -0.98
C SER A 65 0.80 12.61 0.37
N VAL A 66 1.78 12.30 1.23
CA VAL A 66 1.54 11.95 2.63
C VAL A 66 1.30 13.24 3.44
N SER A 67 0.17 13.33 4.14
CA SER A 67 -0.15 14.51 4.97
C SER A 67 0.65 14.51 6.28
N ALA A 68 1.12 15.69 6.69
CA ALA A 68 1.85 15.87 7.94
C ALA A 68 1.02 15.51 9.20
N SER A 69 -0.30 15.52 9.09
CA SER A 69 -1.20 15.10 10.17
C SER A 69 -1.06 13.62 10.51
N LEU A 70 -0.65 12.76 9.57
CA LEU A 70 -0.44 11.33 9.83
C LEU A 70 0.72 11.11 10.82
N PHE A 71 1.79 11.90 10.74
CA PHE A 71 2.91 11.82 11.70
C PHE A 71 2.48 12.17 13.12
N ARG A 72 1.55 13.13 13.27
CA ARG A 72 1.03 13.55 14.58
C ARG A 72 -0.03 12.59 15.11
N LEU A 73 -0.81 12.00 14.21
CA LEU A 73 -1.80 10.96 14.51
C LEU A 73 -1.13 9.69 15.05
N MET A 74 0.09 9.39 14.59
CA MET A 74 0.86 8.21 14.99
C MET A 74 0.03 6.93 14.85
N PRO A 75 -0.37 6.57 13.61
CA PRO A 75 -1.20 5.39 13.39
C PRO A 75 -0.48 4.13 13.83
N SER A 76 -1.25 3.15 14.30
CA SER A 76 -0.72 1.81 14.60
C SER A 76 -0.56 0.97 13.33
N TYR A 77 -1.46 1.16 12.36
CA TYR A 77 -1.44 0.55 11.04
C TYR A 77 -1.69 1.62 9.98
N LEU A 78 -0.89 1.64 8.91
CA LEU A 78 -1.04 2.58 7.80
C LEU A 78 -0.89 1.87 6.47
N SER A 79 -1.92 1.86 5.62
CA SER A 79 -1.77 1.44 4.21
C SER A 79 -2.15 2.58 3.27
N LEU A 80 -1.24 2.86 2.33
CA LEU A 80 -1.39 3.86 1.26
C LEU A 80 -1.29 3.24 -0.14
N LYS A 81 -1.42 1.92 -0.24
CA LYS A 81 -1.29 1.16 -1.50
C LYS A 81 -2.30 1.59 -2.56
N GLY A 82 -1.97 1.42 -3.82
CA GLY A 82 -2.77 1.80 -4.99
C GLY A 82 -2.95 3.30 -5.21
N ASN A 83 -2.24 4.17 -4.48
CA ASN A 83 -2.32 5.62 -4.67
C ASN A 83 -1.18 6.14 -5.57
N PRO A 84 -1.42 7.19 -6.37
CA PRO A 84 -0.39 7.82 -7.21
C PRO A 84 0.54 8.74 -6.39
N ILE A 85 1.06 8.26 -5.25
CA ILE A 85 2.05 8.97 -4.45
C ILE A 85 3.42 8.73 -5.09
N SER A 86 4.04 9.80 -5.60
CA SER A 86 5.41 9.68 -6.09
C SER A 86 6.36 9.39 -4.94
N THR A 87 7.37 8.54 -5.16
CA THR A 87 8.44 8.23 -4.20
C THR A 87 8.99 9.46 -3.46
N LEU A 88 9.24 10.57 -4.18
CA LEU A 88 9.80 11.81 -3.63
C LEU A 88 8.90 12.49 -2.59
N LEU A 89 7.63 12.10 -2.50
CA LEU A 89 6.62 12.66 -1.61
C LEU A 89 6.31 11.75 -0.41
N ILE A 90 7.13 10.71 -0.17
CA ILE A 90 7.13 9.95 1.08
C ILE A 90 8.26 10.47 1.96
N PRO A 91 7.94 11.19 3.05
CA PRO A 91 8.94 11.66 3.99
C PRO A 91 9.56 10.49 4.77
N PRO A 92 10.88 10.48 5.03
CA PRO A 92 11.52 9.42 5.82
C PRO A 92 10.92 9.26 7.22
N GLU A 93 10.37 10.33 7.79
CA GLU A 93 9.71 10.38 9.08
C GLU A 93 8.55 9.38 9.21
N ILE A 94 7.98 8.90 8.09
CA ILE A 94 6.94 7.85 8.13
C ILE A 94 7.47 6.53 8.71
N PHE A 95 8.74 6.22 8.46
CA PHE A 95 9.41 5.03 8.96
C PHE A 95 9.90 5.20 10.41
N GLU A 96 9.82 6.43 10.94
CA GLU A 96 10.25 6.82 12.29
C GLU A 96 9.06 6.99 13.25
N ILE A 97 7.82 6.72 12.79
CA ILE A 97 6.63 6.82 13.62
C ILE A 97 6.65 5.74 14.71
N GLU A 98 6.80 6.18 15.96
CA GLU A 98 6.64 5.31 17.13
C GLU A 98 5.21 4.78 17.24
N GLY A 99 5.06 3.48 17.45
CA GLY A 99 3.77 2.79 17.52
C GLY A 99 3.21 2.30 16.19
N LEU A 100 3.77 2.74 15.05
CA LEU A 100 3.44 2.15 13.75
C LEU A 100 4.05 0.74 13.67
N THR A 101 3.22 -0.27 13.47
CA THR A 101 3.67 -1.66 13.30
C THR A 101 3.74 -2.06 11.84
N ASP A 102 2.80 -1.56 11.04
CA ASP A 102 2.58 -2.07 9.68
C ASP A 102 2.39 -0.91 8.70
N PHE A 103 3.21 -0.89 7.64
CA PHE A 103 3.15 0.12 6.61
C PHE A 103 2.98 -0.47 5.20
N GLY A 104 1.84 -0.22 4.56
CA GLY A 104 1.56 -0.60 3.17
C GLY A 104 1.84 0.55 2.19
N THR A 105 2.63 0.28 1.15
CA THR A 105 2.99 1.28 0.15
C THR A 105 3.35 0.66 -1.21
N ASP A 106 3.32 1.48 -2.25
CA ASP A 106 3.73 1.12 -3.62
C ASP A 106 5.01 1.83 -4.05
N ILE A 107 5.77 2.40 -3.11
CA ILE A 107 7.02 3.09 -3.47
C ILE A 107 7.99 2.13 -4.11
N ARG A 108 8.56 2.60 -5.22
CA ARG A 108 9.55 1.85 -6.00
C ARG A 108 10.95 1.99 -5.44
N GLU A 109 11.20 3.10 -4.75
CA GLU A 109 12.45 3.36 -4.05
C GLU A 109 12.07 3.92 -2.67
N PRO A 110 12.52 3.32 -1.57
CA PRO A 110 12.32 3.92 -0.25
C PRO A 110 13.12 5.23 -0.14
N PRO A 111 12.84 6.08 0.87
CA PRO A 111 13.70 7.23 1.17
C PRO A 111 15.15 6.79 1.36
N ARG A 112 16.09 7.55 0.80
CA ARG A 112 17.52 7.21 0.82
C ARG A 112 18.06 7.07 2.24
N ASN A 113 17.64 7.97 3.13
CA ASN A 113 18.08 8.01 4.52
C ASN A 113 16.86 8.02 5.44
N VAL A 114 16.84 7.11 6.39
CA VAL A 114 15.96 7.12 7.57
C VAL A 114 16.88 7.16 8.77
N SER A 115 16.75 8.20 9.60
CA SER A 115 17.71 8.48 10.68
C SER A 115 17.52 7.50 11.84
N GLN A 116 16.25 7.25 12.19
CA GLN A 116 15.89 6.37 13.30
C GLN A 116 14.65 5.57 12.92
N PRO A 117 14.80 4.46 12.17
CA PRO A 117 13.70 3.54 11.91
C PRO A 117 13.05 3.14 13.22
N SER A 118 11.73 3.24 13.28
CA SER A 118 10.95 2.95 14.47
C SER A 118 11.15 1.50 14.92
N SER A 119 11.42 1.31 16.21
CA SER A 119 11.57 -0.04 16.78
C SER A 119 10.27 -0.84 16.77
N THR A 120 9.12 -0.16 16.65
CA THR A 120 7.81 -0.79 16.55
C THR A 120 7.46 -1.22 15.14
N LEU A 121 8.15 -0.70 14.11
CA LEU A 121 7.84 -1.02 12.72
C LEU A 121 8.25 -2.46 12.43
N THR A 122 7.24 -3.33 12.33
CA THR A 122 7.45 -4.77 12.13
C THR A 122 7.34 -5.19 10.69
N THR A 123 6.48 -4.56 9.91
CA THR A 123 6.20 -5.00 8.54
C THR A 123 6.05 -3.81 7.60
N ILE A 124 6.70 -3.91 6.44
CA ILE A 124 6.51 -3.00 5.31
C ILE A 124 6.04 -3.81 4.11
N TYR A 125 4.82 -3.55 3.67
CA TYR A 125 4.21 -4.25 2.54
C TYR A 125 4.48 -3.49 1.24
N MET A 126 5.37 -4.05 0.40
CA MET A 126 5.81 -3.50 -0.88
C MET A 126 5.55 -4.48 -2.05
N TYR A 127 4.51 -5.31 -1.95
CA TYR A 127 4.12 -6.24 -3.02
C TYR A 127 3.77 -5.53 -4.33
N ASP A 128 4.02 -6.23 -5.44
CA ASP A 128 3.68 -5.78 -6.81
C ASP A 128 4.29 -4.39 -7.13
N THR A 129 5.56 -4.23 -6.78
CA THR A 129 6.34 -3.01 -7.04
C THR A 129 7.54 -3.31 -7.93
N ASP A 130 7.99 -2.29 -8.67
CA ASP A 130 9.20 -2.36 -9.49
C ASP A 130 10.50 -2.21 -8.66
N ILE A 131 10.49 -2.60 -7.37
CA ILE A 131 11.67 -2.45 -6.51
C ILE A 131 12.77 -3.43 -6.94
N VAL A 132 14.00 -2.92 -7.06
CA VAL A 132 15.18 -3.69 -7.49
C VAL A 132 16.33 -3.66 -6.49
N TYR A 133 16.27 -2.80 -5.47
CA TYR A 133 17.29 -2.69 -4.41
C TYR A 133 16.70 -2.12 -3.11
N PHE A 134 17.48 -2.23 -2.04
CA PHE A 134 17.18 -1.60 -0.75
C PHE A 134 18.33 -0.70 -0.27
N TRP A 135 18.00 0.31 0.52
CA TRP A 135 18.98 1.18 1.17
C TRP A 135 19.53 0.56 2.47
N PRO A 136 20.74 0.91 2.92
CA PRO A 136 21.36 0.30 4.11
C PRO A 136 20.54 0.42 5.39
N TRP A 137 19.72 1.46 5.56
CA TRP A 137 18.92 1.63 6.78
C TRP A 137 17.90 0.50 6.98
N VAL A 138 17.50 -0.20 5.91
CA VAL A 138 16.62 -1.38 5.99
C VAL A 138 17.24 -2.49 6.83
N GLU A 139 18.58 -2.60 6.82
CA GLU A 139 19.30 -3.60 7.62
C GLU A 139 19.16 -3.36 9.13
N ASN A 140 18.75 -2.16 9.55
CA ASN A 140 18.50 -1.84 10.95
C ASN A 140 17.12 -2.31 11.44
N LEU A 141 16.26 -2.79 10.54
CA LEU A 141 14.98 -3.40 10.91
C LEU A 141 15.27 -4.79 11.50
N THR A 142 15.01 -4.95 12.79
CA THR A 142 15.43 -6.13 13.57
C THR A 142 14.44 -7.29 13.53
N GLN A 143 13.26 -7.11 12.93
CA GLN A 143 12.25 -8.15 12.85
C GLN A 143 12.61 -9.21 11.80
N CYS A 144 11.91 -10.35 11.83
CA CYS A 144 12.04 -11.38 10.80
C CYS A 144 11.13 -11.03 9.61
N GLN A 145 11.71 -10.92 8.42
CA GLN A 145 11.05 -10.49 7.18
C GLN A 145 10.30 -9.16 7.30
N PRO A 146 10.96 -8.08 7.74
CA PRO A 146 10.32 -6.79 7.91
C PRO A 146 9.85 -6.18 6.59
N ILE A 147 10.34 -6.66 5.45
CA ILE A 147 9.90 -6.24 4.13
C ILE A 147 9.23 -7.40 3.42
N LEU A 148 7.99 -7.20 3.00
CA LEU A 148 7.29 -8.16 2.14
C LEU A 148 7.17 -7.55 0.75
N ALA A 149 8.00 -8.04 -0.17
CA ALA A 149 8.19 -7.49 -1.52
C ALA A 149 7.92 -8.54 -2.60
N GLY A 150 7.05 -9.51 -2.33
CA GLY A 150 6.64 -10.51 -3.30
C GLY A 150 6.18 -9.88 -4.62
N GLU A 151 6.45 -10.59 -5.71
CA GLU A 151 6.17 -10.14 -7.09
C GLU A 151 7.01 -8.94 -7.57
N SER A 152 8.01 -8.50 -6.78
CA SER A 152 9.00 -7.52 -7.24
C SER A 152 10.11 -8.13 -8.10
N LEU A 153 10.80 -7.26 -8.85
CA LEU A 153 12.01 -7.62 -9.59
C LEU A 153 13.13 -8.09 -8.66
N TYR A 154 13.30 -7.48 -7.49
CA TYR A 154 14.25 -7.93 -6.47
C TYR A 154 14.00 -9.39 -6.05
N CYS A 155 12.74 -9.74 -5.82
CA CYS A 155 12.37 -11.10 -5.43
C CYS A 155 12.55 -12.10 -6.58
N SER A 156 12.28 -11.68 -7.82
CA SER A 156 12.59 -12.49 -9.01
C SER A 156 14.09 -12.77 -9.14
N ASP A 157 14.94 -11.76 -8.93
CA ASP A 157 16.40 -11.92 -8.94
C ASP A 157 16.87 -12.86 -7.82
N SER A 158 16.32 -12.68 -6.61
CA SER A 158 16.65 -13.53 -5.46
C SER A 158 16.33 -15.00 -5.72
N GLU A 159 15.16 -15.29 -6.32
CA GLU A 159 14.79 -16.66 -6.69
C GLU A 159 15.70 -17.24 -7.77
N ARG A 160 16.06 -16.44 -8.79
CA ARG A 160 17.00 -16.88 -9.83
C ARG A 160 18.38 -17.19 -9.28
N ILE A 161 18.88 -16.36 -8.36
CA ILE A 161 20.17 -16.59 -7.67
C ILE A 161 20.10 -17.86 -6.82
N ALA A 162 19.05 -18.03 -6.02
CA ALA A 162 18.87 -19.23 -5.20
C ALA A 162 18.81 -20.53 -6.03
N ASN A 163 18.23 -20.47 -7.22
CA ASN A 163 18.14 -21.59 -8.15
C ASN A 163 19.38 -21.76 -9.06
N GLY A 164 20.40 -20.90 -8.92
CA GLY A 164 21.62 -20.93 -9.75
C GLY A 164 21.41 -20.49 -11.21
N ALA A 165 20.27 -19.87 -11.52
CA ALA A 165 19.93 -19.33 -12.84
C ALA A 165 20.49 -17.90 -13.09
N ALA A 166 21.03 -17.27 -12.05
CA ALA A 166 21.75 -16.01 -12.10
C ALA A 166 22.87 -15.99 -11.04
N ASP A 167 23.91 -15.20 -11.27
CA ASP A 167 25.04 -15.00 -10.36
C ASP A 167 25.04 -13.61 -9.70
N SER A 168 24.09 -12.76 -10.09
CA SER A 168 24.04 -11.35 -9.72
C SER A 168 22.61 -10.79 -9.81
N PHE A 169 22.35 -9.73 -9.04
CA PHE A 169 21.12 -8.93 -9.14
C PHE A 169 21.15 -8.04 -10.38
N THR A 170 19.99 -7.78 -10.99
CA THR A 170 19.84 -6.92 -12.18
C THR A 170 20.02 -5.44 -11.89
N ALA A 171 19.84 -5.02 -10.63
CA ALA A 171 20.03 -3.64 -10.20
C ALA A 171 21.46 -3.15 -10.51
N SER A 172 21.55 -1.94 -11.07
CA SER A 172 22.83 -1.33 -11.43
C SER A 172 23.83 -1.32 -10.25
N PRO A 173 25.12 -1.62 -10.46
CA PRO A 173 26.14 -1.53 -9.42
C PRO A 173 26.16 -0.14 -8.77
N SER A 174 26.05 -0.10 -7.45
CA SER A 174 26.12 1.13 -6.65
C SER A 174 26.63 0.73 -5.27
N THR A 175 27.58 1.50 -4.76
CA THR A 175 28.12 1.35 -3.39
C THR A 175 27.18 1.92 -2.33
N GLU A 176 26.09 2.55 -2.74
CA GLU A 176 25.14 3.20 -1.84
C GLU A 176 23.99 2.26 -1.42
N TYR A 177 23.81 1.15 -2.11
CA TYR A 177 22.78 0.16 -1.77
C TYR A 177 23.22 -0.71 -0.59
N SER A 178 22.25 -1.36 0.05
CA SER A 178 22.52 -2.39 1.06
C SER A 178 23.48 -3.44 0.51
N VAL A 179 24.61 -3.62 1.20
CA VAL A 179 25.60 -4.62 0.81
C VAL A 179 25.06 -6.01 1.11
N GLN A 180 24.37 -6.18 2.24
CA GLN A 180 23.83 -7.48 2.63
C GLN A 180 22.74 -7.96 1.68
N LEU A 181 21.81 -7.07 1.31
CA LEU A 181 20.66 -7.39 0.46
C LEU A 181 21.00 -7.39 -1.04
N LYS A 182 22.21 -6.96 -1.42
CA LYS A 182 22.68 -7.03 -2.81
C LYS A 182 23.75 -8.08 -3.04
N ASP A 183 24.19 -8.78 -2.00
CA ASP A 183 25.21 -9.82 -2.13
C ASP A 183 24.56 -11.14 -2.59
N PRO A 184 24.88 -11.65 -3.79
CA PRO A 184 24.35 -12.94 -4.27
C PRO A 184 24.70 -14.11 -3.34
N ALA A 185 25.79 -14.03 -2.59
CA ALA A 185 26.15 -15.05 -1.60
C ALA A 185 25.12 -15.14 -0.47
N ASN A 186 24.42 -14.04 -0.17
CA ASN A 186 23.33 -14.00 0.80
C ASN A 186 21.96 -14.38 0.20
N GLY A 187 21.86 -14.43 -1.13
CA GLY A 187 20.66 -14.77 -1.90
C GLY A 187 20.48 -16.28 -2.18
N VAL A 188 21.48 -17.10 -1.83
CA VAL A 188 21.37 -18.57 -1.94
C VAL A 188 20.22 -19.12 -1.09
N ALA A 189 19.75 -20.34 -1.37
CA ALA A 189 18.69 -20.97 -0.59
C ALA A 189 19.02 -21.00 0.92
N GLY A 190 18.19 -20.36 1.74
CA GLY A 190 18.40 -20.24 3.19
C GLY A 190 19.43 -19.18 3.62
N GLY A 191 19.94 -18.37 2.70
CA GLY A 191 20.79 -17.22 2.99
C GLY A 191 20.07 -16.09 3.75
N SER A 192 20.82 -15.11 4.24
CA SER A 192 20.31 -14.05 5.13
C SER A 192 19.25 -13.15 4.47
N ILE A 193 19.24 -13.03 3.14
CA ILE A 193 18.21 -12.24 2.43
C ILE A 193 16.80 -12.73 2.76
N TRP A 194 16.60 -14.05 2.89
CA TRP A 194 15.29 -14.64 3.16
C TRP A 194 14.77 -14.35 4.56
N SER A 195 15.64 -13.93 5.49
CA SER A 195 15.24 -13.46 6.82
C SER A 195 14.93 -11.96 6.88
N ALA A 196 15.32 -11.19 5.86
CA ALA A 196 15.10 -9.75 5.78
C ALA A 196 13.97 -9.37 4.81
N VAL A 197 13.79 -10.15 3.73
CA VAL A 197 12.81 -9.88 2.69
C VAL A 197 11.96 -11.13 2.43
N GLY A 198 10.65 -11.02 2.63
CA GLY A 198 9.67 -12.02 2.23
C GLY A 198 9.26 -11.84 0.77
N CYS A 199 9.44 -12.88 -0.03
CA CYS A 199 9.17 -12.86 -1.48
C CYS A 199 7.93 -13.66 -1.92
N SER A 200 7.15 -14.17 -0.97
CA SER A 200 5.88 -14.83 -1.26
C SER A 200 4.88 -13.87 -1.88
N SER A 201 4.04 -14.32 -2.83
CA SER A 201 2.96 -13.50 -3.38
C SER A 201 2.02 -12.96 -2.28
N PRO A 202 1.47 -11.75 -2.45
CA PRO A 202 0.49 -11.21 -1.52
C PRO A 202 -0.78 -12.06 -1.47
N VAL A 203 -1.39 -12.16 -0.28
CA VAL A 203 -2.72 -12.73 -0.10
C VAL A 203 -3.69 -11.57 0.10
N SER A 204 -4.66 -11.43 -0.82
CA SER A 204 -5.73 -10.43 -0.73
C SER A 204 -6.41 -10.44 0.64
N GLY A 205 -6.63 -9.26 1.22
CA GLY A 205 -7.28 -9.11 2.52
C GLY A 205 -6.46 -9.59 3.71
N ILE A 206 -5.19 -9.99 3.51
CA ILE A 206 -4.26 -10.37 4.59
C ILE A 206 -2.97 -9.57 4.48
N THR A 207 -2.28 -9.68 3.35
CA THR A 207 -1.00 -9.00 3.10
C THR A 207 -1.02 -8.11 1.85
N GLY A 208 -1.94 -8.36 0.91
CA GLY A 208 -2.21 -7.49 -0.23
C GLY A 208 -3.21 -6.39 0.09
N LEU A 209 -3.78 -5.78 -0.96
CA LEU A 209 -4.88 -4.83 -0.84
C LEU A 209 -6.02 -5.43 0.00
N LEU A 210 -6.60 -4.59 0.86
CA LEU A 210 -7.71 -5.01 1.72
C LEU A 210 -8.98 -5.28 0.89
N TYR A 211 -9.22 -4.43 -0.11
CA TYR A 211 -10.34 -4.57 -1.06
C TYR A 211 -9.81 -4.52 -2.49
N PRO A 212 -9.21 -5.60 -3.02
CA PRO A 212 -8.71 -5.58 -4.39
C PRO A 212 -9.87 -5.50 -5.38
N LEU A 213 -9.64 -4.77 -6.47
CA LEU A 213 -10.54 -4.72 -7.62
C LEU A 213 -10.43 -6.00 -8.47
N VAL A 214 -10.61 -7.19 -7.88
CA VAL A 214 -10.66 -8.43 -8.65
C VAL A 214 -11.99 -8.47 -9.41
N ASP A 215 -11.98 -8.05 -10.67
CA ASP A 215 -12.99 -8.33 -11.70
C ASP A 215 -14.49 -8.16 -11.33
N GLU A 216 -14.84 -7.49 -10.24
CA GLU A 216 -16.23 -7.07 -10.01
C GLU A 216 -16.61 -5.96 -11.00
N ILE A 217 -15.64 -5.20 -11.51
CA ILE A 217 -15.84 -4.24 -12.59
C ILE A 217 -16.13 -4.96 -13.92
N SER A 218 -15.55 -6.13 -14.21
CA SER A 218 -15.90 -6.89 -15.43
C SER A 218 -17.28 -7.55 -15.30
N LYS A 219 -17.68 -7.98 -14.10
CA LYS A 219 -19.07 -8.40 -13.81
C LYS A 219 -20.07 -7.25 -13.91
N MET A 220 -19.78 -6.08 -13.34
CA MET A 220 -20.66 -4.89 -13.39
C MET A 220 -20.72 -4.25 -14.78
N ARG A 221 -19.63 -4.26 -15.55
CA ARG A 221 -19.64 -3.86 -16.98
C ARG A 221 -20.45 -4.85 -17.80
N SER A 222 -20.38 -6.15 -17.53
CA SER A 222 -21.20 -7.14 -18.25
C SER A 222 -22.70 -6.95 -17.99
N THR A 223 -23.10 -6.60 -16.76
CA THR A 223 -24.50 -6.33 -16.44
C THR A 223 -24.96 -4.97 -16.96
N SER A 224 -24.13 -3.91 -16.95
CA SER A 224 -24.52 -2.63 -17.56
C SER A 224 -24.61 -2.69 -19.09
N LEU A 225 -23.66 -3.37 -19.76
CA LEU A 225 -23.70 -3.61 -21.21
C LEU A 225 -24.90 -4.47 -21.61
N ASN A 226 -25.25 -5.49 -20.82
CA ASN A 226 -26.44 -6.31 -21.09
C ASN A 226 -27.77 -5.57 -20.86
N THR A 227 -27.78 -4.54 -20.01
CA THR A 227 -28.97 -3.71 -19.78
C THR A 227 -29.15 -2.68 -20.89
N GLU A 228 -28.06 -2.07 -21.38
CA GLU A 228 -28.08 -1.14 -22.53
C GLU A 228 -28.36 -1.85 -23.87
N LEU A 229 -27.86 -3.08 -24.06
CA LEU A 229 -28.16 -3.90 -25.25
C LEU A 229 -29.61 -4.41 -25.29
N ASN A 230 -30.25 -4.63 -24.14
CA ASN A 230 -31.66 -5.05 -24.08
C ASN A 230 -32.65 -3.87 -24.22
N LEU A 231 -32.29 -2.67 -23.74
CA LEU A 231 -33.07 -1.45 -24.00
C LEU A 231 -33.02 -1.01 -25.47
N SER A 232 -31.91 -1.31 -26.17
CA SER A 232 -31.74 -1.00 -27.59
C SER A 232 -32.45 -1.98 -28.55
N ARG A 233 -32.97 -3.12 -28.04
CA ARG A 233 -33.68 -4.14 -28.84
C ARG A 233 -35.21 -4.07 -28.74
N HIS A 234 -35.78 -3.13 -27.98
CA HIS A 234 -37.24 -2.97 -27.82
C HIS A 234 -37.79 -1.66 -28.39
N HIS A 235 -37.06 -0.99 -29.30
CA HIS A 235 -37.51 0.25 -29.95
C HIS A 235 -37.42 0.25 -31.49
N CYS A 236 -37.39 -0.93 -32.11
CA CYS A 236 -37.58 -1.07 -33.55
C CYS A 236 -38.47 -2.29 -33.81
N ASN A 237 -39.77 -2.12 -33.59
CA ASN A 237 -40.87 -2.88 -34.18
C ASN A 237 -42.17 -2.23 -33.70
N ASP A 238 -42.50 -1.09 -34.29
CA ASP A 238 -43.85 -0.53 -34.38
C ASP A 238 -43.78 0.68 -35.32
N VAL A 239 -43.96 0.39 -36.62
CA VAL A 239 -44.65 1.12 -37.72
C VAL A 239 -44.25 0.47 -39.04
#